data_AF-A0A656JNQ4-F1
#
_entry.id   AF-A0A656JNQ4-F1
#
_cell.length_a   1.000
_cell.length_b   1.000
_cell.length_c   1.000
_cell.angle_alpha   90.00
_cell.angle_beta   90.00
_cell.angle_gamma   90.00
#
_symmetry.space_group_name_H-M   'P 1'
#
loop_
_entity.id
_entity.type
_entity.pdbx_description
1 polymer ?
#
loop_
_entity_poly.entity_id
_entity_poly.type
_entity_poly.pdbx_seq_one_letter_code
_entity_poly.pdbx_strand_id
1 'polypeptide(L)' 'KELGFLASLAICNVGISSLVRESDLTLLTQAGPEIGVASTKAFTTQLVALLLLTLSLGQVKGSLEEGVEAQLVEELR' A
#
# COMPACT_ATOMS: atom_id res chain seq x y z
N LYS A 1 -4.26 -15.86 12.20
CA LYS A 1 -5.67 -15.38 12.31
C LYS A 1 -6.26 -15.52 13.72
N GLU A 2 -5.48 -15.94 14.73
CA GLU A 2 -6.00 -16.25 16.08
C GLU A 2 -6.20 -15.04 17.01
N LEU A 3 -5.82 -13.83 16.58
CA LEU A 3 -5.89 -12.60 17.39
C LEU A 3 -7.19 -11.80 17.23
N GLY A 4 -8.19 -12.33 16.51
CA GLY A 4 -9.50 -11.66 16.36
C GLY A 4 -9.54 -10.47 15.40
N PHE A 5 -8.53 -10.31 14.54
CA PHE A 5 -8.57 -9.30 13.46
C PHE A 5 -9.65 -9.63 12.42
N LEU A 6 -10.34 -8.60 11.92
CA LEU A 6 -11.39 -8.73 10.89
C LEU A 6 -10.85 -9.25 9.55
N ALA A 7 -9.68 -8.75 9.12
CA ALA A 7 -9.01 -9.11 7.89
C ALA A 7 -7.52 -8.77 7.98
N SER A 8 -6.73 -9.31 7.05
CA SER A 8 -5.30 -9.03 6.86
C SER A 8 -5.04 -8.48 5.47
N LEU A 9 -4.18 -7.46 5.36
CA LEU A 9 -3.77 -6.83 4.10
C LEU A 9 -2.25 -6.95 3.93
N ALA A 10 -1.80 -7.50 2.81
CA ALA A 10 -0.39 -7.51 2.42
C ALA A 10 -0.09 -6.37 1.44
N ILE A 11 0.88 -5.52 1.77
CA ILE A 11 1.53 -4.61 0.82
C ILE A 11 2.85 -5.27 0.38
N CYS A 12 2.91 -5.74 -0.87
CA CYS A 12 4.01 -6.59 -1.33
C CYS A 12 4.37 -6.32 -2.79
N ASN A 13 5.66 -6.42 -3.12
CA ASN A 13 6.11 -6.31 -4.50
C ASN A 13 5.95 -7.65 -5.28
N VAL A 14 6.07 -8.79 -4.59
CA VAL A 14 6.02 -10.12 -5.20
C VAL A 14 4.65 -10.77 -4.95
N GLY A 15 3.82 -10.82 -5.98
CA GLY A 15 2.45 -11.34 -5.92
C GLY A 15 2.33 -12.83 -5.64
N ILE A 16 3.40 -13.61 -5.79
CA ILE A 16 3.42 -15.05 -5.47
C ILE A 16 4.09 -15.36 -4.13
N SER A 17 4.32 -14.36 -3.27
CA SER A 17 4.93 -14.58 -1.96
C SER A 17 3.97 -15.28 -0.99
N SER A 18 4.50 -15.92 0.05
CA SER A 18 3.67 -16.55 1.10
C SER A 18 2.79 -15.53 1.81
N LEU A 19 3.32 -14.34 2.11
CA LEU A 19 2.55 -13.28 2.77
C LEU A 19 1.33 -12.85 1.95
N VAL A 20 1.47 -12.76 0.62
CA VAL A 20 0.34 -12.50 -0.28
C VAL A 20 -0.67 -13.64 -0.27
N ARG A 21 -0.23 -14.90 -0.35
CA ARG A 21 -1.15 -16.06 -0.35
C ARG A 21 -1.91 -16.24 0.97
N GLU A 22 -1.31 -15.82 2.09
CA GLU A 22 -1.87 -15.99 3.42
C GLU A 22 -2.74 -14.80 3.89
N SER A 23 -2.71 -13.68 3.16
CA SER A 23 -3.49 -12.47 3.48
C SER A 23 -4.84 -12.47 2.79
N ASP A 24 -5.84 -11.85 3.43
CA ASP A 24 -7.20 -11.73 2.88
C ASP A 24 -7.28 -10.72 1.73
N LEU A 25 -6.47 -9.67 1.81
CA LEU A 25 -6.37 -8.60 0.83
C LEU A 25 -4.91 -8.38 0.43
N THR A 26 -4.71 -7.87 -0.78
CA THR A 26 -3.38 -7.63 -1.34
C THR A 26 -3.32 -6.30 -2.08
N LEU A 27 -2.29 -5.50 -1.80
CA LEU A 27 -1.93 -4.29 -2.52
C LEU A 27 -0.52 -4.47 -3.08
N LEU A 28 -0.42 -4.73 -4.38
CA LEU A 28 0.87 -5.02 -5.01
C LEU A 28 1.60 -3.74 -5.40
N THR A 29 2.83 -3.58 -4.89
CA THR A 29 3.72 -2.51 -5.35
C THR A 29 4.39 -2.88 -6.68
N GLN A 30 4.79 -1.87 -7.45
CA GLN A 30 5.41 -2.06 -8.77
C GLN A 30 6.91 -1.68 -8.74
N ALA A 31 7.63 -2.08 -7.68
CA ALA A 31 9.07 -1.77 -7.56
C ALA A 31 9.94 -2.60 -8.53
N GLY A 32 9.43 -3.76 -8.97
CA GLY A 32 10.18 -4.75 -9.73
C GLY A 32 11.31 -5.38 -8.91
N PRO A 33 12.19 -6.19 -9.52
CA PRO A 33 13.35 -6.77 -8.82
C PRO A 33 14.30 -5.69 -8.30
N GLU A 34 14.90 -5.95 -7.14
CA GLU A 34 15.89 -5.06 -6.51
C GLU A 34 17.15 -5.87 -6.21
N ILE A 35 18.23 -5.56 -6.95
CA ILE A 35 19.52 -6.28 -6.88
C ILE A 35 20.47 -5.60 -5.88
N GLY A 36 20.27 -4.30 -5.65
CA GLY A 36 21.07 -3.54 -4.68
C GLY A 36 20.87 -4.05 -3.26
N VAL A 37 21.93 -3.96 -2.46
CA VAL A 37 21.90 -4.36 -1.03
C VAL A 37 20.96 -3.43 -0.23
N ALA A 38 20.97 -2.14 -0.56
CA ALA A 38 20.07 -1.17 0.05
C ALA A 38 18.73 -1.12 -0.69
N SER A 39 17.63 -1.09 0.09
CA SER A 39 16.28 -0.92 -0.45
C SER A 39 16.02 0.55 -0.81
N THR A 40 15.64 0.79 -2.05
CA THR A 40 15.37 2.10 -2.64
C THR A 40 13.99 2.12 -3.26
N LYS A 41 13.76 1.30 -4.30
CA LYS A 41 12.49 1.24 -5.03
C LYS A 41 11.41 0.56 -4.19
N ALA A 42 11.73 -0.53 -3.51
CA ALA A 42 10.77 -1.19 -2.64
C ALA A 42 10.33 -0.26 -1.50
N PHE A 43 11.25 0.53 -0.93
CA PHE A 43 10.93 1.50 0.11
C PHE A 43 9.96 2.60 -0.38
N THR A 44 10.29 3.31 -1.46
CA THR A 44 9.45 4.42 -1.94
C THR A 44 8.09 3.95 -2.44
N THR A 45 8.02 2.81 -3.14
CA THR A 45 6.73 2.27 -3.59
C THR A 45 5.84 1.80 -2.43
N GLN A 46 6.41 1.34 -1.32
CA GLN A 46 5.64 1.05 -0.10
C GLN A 46 5.07 2.33 0.53
N LEU A 47 5.84 3.42 0.57
CA LEU A 47 5.34 4.71 1.06
C LEU A 47 4.16 5.21 0.21
N VAL A 48 4.26 5.11 -1.12
CA VAL A 48 3.16 5.47 -2.03
C VAL A 48 1.93 4.59 -1.78
N ALA A 49 2.11 3.28 -1.63
CA ALA A 49 1.02 2.36 -1.34
C ALA A 49 0.31 2.69 -0.01
N LEU A 50 1.06 3.06 1.02
CA LEU A 50 0.51 3.49 2.32
C LEU A 50 -0.22 4.83 2.22
N LEU A 51 0.28 5.77 1.43
CA LEU A 51 -0.41 7.05 1.18
C LEU A 51 -1.76 6.81 0.49
N LEU A 52 -1.78 6.02 -0.59
CA LEU A 52 -3.02 5.69 -1.31
C LEU A 52 -4.02 4.93 -0.42
N LEU A 53 -3.55 4.00 0.43
CA LEU A 53 -4.39 3.33 1.42
C LEU A 53 -4.99 4.33 2.41
N THR A 54 -4.19 5.28 2.90
CA THR A 54 -4.63 6.30 3.85
C THR A 54 -5.69 7.21 3.23
N LEU A 55 -5.48 7.65 1.99
CA LEU A 55 -6.46 8.45 1.25
C LEU A 55 -7.77 7.68 1.06
N SER A 56 -7.70 6.41 0.62
CA SER A 56 -8.88 5.57 0.44
C SER A 56 -9.68 5.40 1.74
N LEU A 57 -9.00 5.16 2.86
CA LEU A 57 -9.65 5.09 4.17
C LEU A 57 -10.25 6.44 4.60
N GLY A 58 -9.58 7.55 4.31
CA GLY A 58 -10.08 8.89 4.59
C GLY A 58 -11.35 9.24 3.80
N GLN A 59 -11.40 8.88 2.51
CA GLN A 59 -12.60 9.04 1.67
C GLN A 59 -13.78 8.26 2.25
N VAL A 60 -13.59 6.97 2.57
CA VAL A 60 -14.65 6.11 3.11
C VAL A 60 -15.15 6.63 4.47
N LYS A 61 -14.26 7.22 5.28
CA LYS A 61 -14.62 7.84 6.56
C LYS A 61 -15.21 9.25 6.44
N GLY A 62 -15.19 9.86 5.24
CA GLY A 62 -15.60 11.25 5.05
C GLY A 62 -14.74 12.25 5.82
N SER A 63 -13.47 11.91 6.10
CA SER A 63 -12.58 12.73 6.92
C SER A 63 -11.58 13.56 6.10
N LEU A 64 -11.68 13.52 4.77
CA LEU A 64 -10.83 14.31 3.88
C LEU A 64 -11.53 15.62 3.53
N GLU A 65 -10.77 16.71 3.55
CA GLU A 65 -11.21 17.96 2.96
C GLU A 65 -11.34 17.81 1.44
N GLU A 66 -12.26 18.57 0.86
CA GLU A 66 -12.52 18.55 -0.57
C GLU A 66 -11.26 18.93 -1.36
N GLY A 67 -10.89 18.12 -2.35
CA GLY A 67 -9.74 18.36 -3.22
C GLY A 67 -8.38 17.90 -2.69
N VAL A 68 -8.22 17.60 -1.39
CA VAL A 68 -6.93 17.16 -0.82
C VAL A 68 -6.41 15.87 -1.45
N GLU A 69 -7.30 14.92 -1.69
CA GLU A 69 -6.92 13.67 -2.37
C GLU A 69 -6.38 13.93 -3.78
N ALA A 70 -7.09 14.73 -4.58
CA ALA A 70 -6.68 15.04 -5.94
C ALA A 70 -5.34 15.76 -5.97
N GLN A 71 -5.11 16.68 -5.03
CA GLN A 71 -3.83 17.36 -4.86
C GLN A 71 -2.71 16.37 -4.54
N LEU A 72 -2.88 15.53 -3.51
CA LEU A 72 -1.83 14.59 -3.08
C LEU A 72 -1.52 13.52 -4.12
N VAL A 73 -2.52 13.11 -4.91
CA VAL A 73 -2.29 12.19 -6.04
C VAL A 73 -1.52 12.88 -7.17
N GLU A 74 -1.77 14.17 -7.43
CA GLU A 74 -1.02 14.94 -8.42
C GLU A 74 0.46 15.10 -8.02
N GLU A 75 0.75 15.28 -6.72
CA GLU A 75 2.14 15.36 -6.21
C GLU A 75 2.94 14.05 -6.37
N LEU A 76 2.30 12.94 -6.73
CA LEU A 76 2.97 11.66 -7.02
C LEU A 76 3.39 11.49 -8.49
N ARG A 77 3.01 12.42 -9.38
CA ARG A 77 3.36 12.39 -10.81
C ARG A 77 4.74 12.99 -11.08
#